data_AF-A0A521GUB5-F1
#
_entry.id   AF-A0A521GUB5-F1
#
_cell.length_a   1.000
_cell.length_b   1.000
_cell.length_c   1.000
_cell.angle_alpha   90.00
_cell.angle_beta   90.00
_cell.angle_gamma   90.00
#
_symmetry.space_group_name_H-M   'P 1'
#
loop_
_entity.id
_entity.type
_entity.pdbx_description
1 polymer ?
#
loop_
_entity_poly.entity_id
_entity_poly.type
_entity_poly.pdbx_seq_one_letter_code
_entity_poly.pdbx_strand_id
1 'polypeptide(L)'
;MRKTNGHAPDWAKLFLSFSANPNMSGIDMNKFLNLYKRNLEAWTEVSRVGANCAQAFTRAQSEAVQQGLHNLTTVLECIAEQGSTGQQKARKSSEILQDAWQNSTANAKELAQVLTRSNREAFEILNARMKESASELQDIVPAELRRTSGKR
;
A
#
# COMPACT_ATOMS: atom_id res chain seq x y z
N MET A 1 -32.22 -21.52 -29.60
CA MET A 1 -30.75 -21.72 -29.66
C MET A 1 -30.09 -20.39 -30.03
N ARG A 2 -29.48 -19.67 -29.09
CA ARG A 2 -28.71 -18.44 -29.37
C ARG A 2 -27.28 -18.86 -29.73
N LYS A 3 -26.84 -18.58 -30.95
CA LYS A 3 -25.43 -18.72 -31.34
C LYS A 3 -24.64 -17.60 -30.63
N THR A 4 -23.83 -17.96 -29.64
CA THR A 4 -22.80 -17.06 -29.11
C THR A 4 -21.71 -16.98 -30.17
N ASN A 5 -21.75 -15.93 -31.00
CA ASN A 5 -20.61 -15.60 -31.85
C ASN A 5 -19.40 -15.42 -30.94
N GLY A 6 -18.38 -16.26 -31.13
CA GLY A 6 -17.12 -16.21 -30.40
C GLY A 6 -16.41 -14.90 -30.71
N HIS A 7 -16.72 -13.85 -29.96
CA HIS A 7 -15.86 -12.69 -29.89
C HIS A 7 -14.68 -13.08 -29.02
N ALA A 8 -13.50 -13.12 -29.63
CA ALA A 8 -12.26 -13.12 -28.86
C ALA A 8 -12.38 -12.01 -27.81
N PRO A 9 -12.13 -12.30 -26.52
CA PRO A 9 -12.24 -11.30 -25.46
C PRO A 9 -11.35 -10.10 -25.82
N ASP A 10 -11.72 -8.89 -25.40
CA ASP A 10 -11.08 -7.66 -25.89
C ASP A 10 -9.55 -7.66 -25.73
N TRP A 11 -9.02 -8.34 -24.70
CA TRP A 11 -7.57 -8.55 -24.54
C TRP A 11 -6.94 -9.35 -25.68
N ALA A 12 -7.61 -10.37 -26.21
CA ALA A 12 -7.15 -11.17 -27.34
C ALA A 12 -7.18 -10.38 -28.65
N LYS A 13 -8.19 -9.51 -28.86
CA LYS A 13 -8.21 -8.59 -30.01
C LYS A 13 -7.08 -7.56 -29.93
N LEU A 14 -6.82 -7.03 -28.74
CA LEU A 14 -5.77 -6.06 -28.48
C LEU A 14 -4.39 -6.70 -28.71
N PHE A 15 -4.19 -7.94 -28.26
CA PHE A 15 -3.00 -8.74 -28.54
C PHE A 15 -2.80 -9.01 -30.04
N LEU A 16 -3.86 -9.46 -30.74
CA LEU A 16 -3.79 -9.72 -32.18
C LEU A 16 -3.47 -8.44 -32.96
N SER A 17 -4.12 -7.33 -32.64
CA SER A 17 -3.88 -6.03 -33.27
C SER A 17 -2.46 -5.51 -33.01
N PHE A 18 -1.93 -5.74 -31.80
CA PHE A 18 -0.55 -5.42 -31.45
C PHE A 18 0.42 -6.30 -32.23
N SER A 19 0.24 -7.62 -32.22
CA SER A 19 1.12 -8.59 -32.90
C SER A 19 1.11 -8.48 -34.43
N ALA A 20 -0.01 -8.06 -35.03
CA ALA A 20 -0.15 -7.86 -36.46
C ALA A 20 0.43 -6.51 -36.95
N ASN A 21 0.86 -5.62 -36.03
CA ASN A 21 1.44 -4.34 -36.40
C ASN A 21 2.83 -4.56 -37.01
N PRO A 22 3.07 -4.17 -38.28
CA PRO A 22 4.37 -4.35 -38.95
C PRO A 22 5.54 -3.71 -38.20
N ASN A 23 5.28 -2.65 -37.43
CA ASN A 23 6.28 -1.97 -36.60
C ASN A 23 6.75 -2.79 -35.37
N MET A 24 6.09 -3.93 -35.09
CA MET A 24 6.50 -4.89 -34.06
C MET A 24 7.50 -5.92 -34.58
N SER A 25 7.72 -6.00 -35.90
CA SER A 25 8.74 -6.87 -36.47
C SER A 25 10.12 -6.38 -35.99
N GLY A 26 10.67 -7.09 -34.99
CA GLY A 26 11.92 -6.74 -34.32
C GLY A 26 11.83 -6.50 -32.81
N ILE A 27 10.63 -6.45 -32.22
CA ILE A 27 10.47 -6.38 -30.76
C ILE A 27 10.66 -7.76 -30.12
N ASP A 28 11.49 -7.82 -29.09
CA ASP A 28 11.66 -9.04 -28.29
C ASP A 28 10.46 -9.23 -27.34
N MET A 29 9.54 -10.10 -27.74
CA MET A 29 8.31 -10.40 -26.98
C MET A 29 8.58 -11.04 -25.62
N ASN A 30 9.68 -11.80 -25.46
CA ASN A 30 10.02 -12.39 -24.16
C ASN A 30 10.45 -11.29 -23.18
N LYS A 31 11.27 -10.34 -23.64
CA LYS A 31 11.66 -9.17 -22.83
C LYS A 31 10.47 -8.28 -22.52
N PHE A 32 9.55 -8.09 -23.47
CA PHE A 32 8.32 -7.33 -23.25
C PHE A 32 7.42 -7.97 -22.17
N LEU A 33 7.19 -9.29 -22.26
CA LEU A 33 6.41 -10.01 -21.24
C LEU A 33 7.08 -9.95 -19.87
N ASN A 34 8.41 -10.06 -19.81
CA ASN A 34 9.15 -9.88 -18.56
C ASN A 34 9.03 -8.46 -17.99
N LEU A 35 9.07 -7.42 -18.82
CA LEU A 35 8.83 -6.04 -18.40
C LEU A 35 7.44 -5.89 -17.76
N TYR A 36 6.41 -6.47 -18.38
CA TYR A 36 5.05 -6.46 -17.85
C TYR A 36 4.93 -7.23 -16.54
N LYS A 37 5.52 -8.42 -16.45
CA LYS A 37 5.54 -9.23 -15.22
C LYS A 37 6.17 -8.44 -14.08
N ARG A 38 7.34 -7.83 -14.30
CA ARG A 38 8.04 -7.02 -13.29
C ARG A 38 7.27 -5.76 -12.88
N ASN A 39 6.52 -5.15 -13.80
CA ASN A 39 5.60 -4.05 -13.44
C ASN A 39 4.52 -4.54 -12.47
N LEU A 40 3.92 -5.71 -12.71
CA LEU A 40 2.90 -6.29 -11.83
C LEU A 40 3.48 -6.66 -10.46
N GLU A 41 4.71 -7.18 -10.41
CA GLU A 41 5.41 -7.46 -9.16
C GLU A 41 5.63 -6.18 -8.35
N ALA A 42 6.07 -5.08 -8.99
CA ALA A 42 6.24 -3.79 -8.31
C ALA A 42 4.90 -3.24 -7.76
N TRP A 43 3.81 -3.33 -8.53
CA TRP A 43 2.48 -2.95 -8.05
C TRP A 43 1.98 -3.81 -6.90
N THR A 44 2.30 -5.11 -6.92
CA THR A 44 1.98 -6.04 -5.84
C THR A 44 2.73 -5.66 -4.58
N GLU A 45 4.01 -5.29 -4.71
CA GLU A 45 4.82 -4.86 -3.57
C GLU A 45 4.32 -3.53 -2.98
N VAL A 46 3.95 -2.55 -3.81
CA VAL A 46 3.30 -1.32 -3.35
C VAL A 46 1.97 -1.62 -2.64
N SER A 47 1.20 -2.59 -3.15
CA SER A 47 -0.05 -3.02 -2.52
C SER A 47 0.20 -3.65 -1.15
N ARG A 48 1.29 -4.42 -1.00
CA ARG A 48 1.72 -5.00 0.29
C ARG A 48 2.08 -3.91 1.30
N VAL A 49 2.82 -2.89 0.87
CA VAL A 49 3.15 -1.71 1.70
C VAL A 49 1.88 -1.01 2.18
N GLY A 50 0.92 -0.77 1.27
CA GLY A 50 -0.38 -0.21 1.62
C GLY A 50 -1.17 -1.05 2.62
N ALA A 51 -1.19 -2.38 2.43
CA ALA A 51 -1.86 -3.31 3.34
C ALA A 51 -1.25 -3.29 4.75
N ASN A 52 0.08 -3.20 4.86
CA ASN A 52 0.76 -3.06 6.16
C ASN A 52 0.37 -1.75 6.86
N CYS A 53 0.29 -0.65 6.12
CA CYS A 53 -0.16 0.65 6.66
C CYS A 53 -1.61 0.57 7.16
N ALA A 54 -2.50 -0.06 6.40
CA ALA A 54 -3.90 -0.26 6.80
C ALA A 54 -4.03 -1.19 8.03
N GLN A 55 -3.16 -2.21 8.12
CA GLN A 55 -3.11 -3.10 9.29
C GLN A 55 -2.67 -2.34 10.54
N ALA A 56 -1.65 -1.49 10.44
CA ALA A 56 -1.20 -0.65 11.56
C ALA A 56 -2.32 0.28 12.05
N PHE A 57 -3.08 0.89 11.12
CA PHE A 57 -4.23 1.72 11.46
C PHE A 57 -5.34 0.92 12.18
N THR A 58 -5.66 -0.28 11.68
CA THR A 58 -6.66 -1.16 12.31
C THR A 58 -6.23 -1.60 13.71
N ARG A 59 -4.94 -1.90 13.91
CA ARG A 59 -4.39 -2.23 15.23
C ARG A 59 -4.55 -1.06 16.21
N ALA A 60 -4.18 0.15 15.78
CA ALA A 60 -4.33 1.34 16.61
C ALA A 60 -5.80 1.60 17.02
N GLN A 61 -6.76 1.34 16.13
CA GLN A 61 -8.19 1.42 16.48
C GLN A 61 -8.59 0.37 17.53
N SER A 62 -8.12 -0.88 17.40
CA SER A 62 -8.39 -1.94 18.37
C SER A 62 -7.81 -1.63 19.75
N GLU A 63 -6.57 -1.15 19.80
CA GLU A 63 -5.89 -0.76 21.03
C GLU A 63 -6.62 0.40 21.73
N ALA A 64 -7.08 1.40 20.98
CA ALA A 64 -7.86 2.50 21.54
C ALA A 64 -9.16 2.01 22.21
N VAL A 65 -9.86 1.03 21.61
CA VAL A 65 -11.06 0.42 22.19
C VAL A 65 -10.73 -0.36 23.46
N GLN A 66 -9.69 -1.19 23.43
CA GLN A 66 -9.24 -1.97 24.59
C GLN A 66 -8.87 -1.05 25.76
N GLN A 67 -8.17 0.04 25.48
CA GLN A 67 -7.79 1.01 26.50
C GLN A 67 -9.00 1.77 27.07
N GLY A 68 -9.98 2.11 26.24
CA GLY A 68 -11.24 2.70 26.69
C GLY A 68 -12.01 1.79 27.66
N LEU A 69 -12.09 0.50 27.35
CA LEU A 69 -12.71 -0.50 28.22
C LEU A 69 -11.94 -0.65 29.54
N HIS A 70 -10.61 -0.69 29.50
CA HIS A 70 -9.77 -0.75 30.69
C HIS A 70 -10.01 0.46 31.60
N ASN A 71 -9.96 1.68 31.05
CA ASN A 71 -10.18 2.91 31.79
C ASN A 71 -11.58 2.94 32.43
N LEU A 72 -12.62 2.46 31.73
CA LEU A 72 -13.98 2.36 32.26
C LEU A 72 -14.04 1.42 33.47
N THR A 73 -13.43 0.24 33.39
CA THR A 73 -13.35 -0.70 34.51
C THR A 73 -12.64 -0.08 35.71
N THR A 74 -11.50 0.58 35.51
CA THR A 74 -10.75 1.23 36.60
C THR A 74 -11.56 2.36 37.27
N VAL A 75 -12.32 3.13 36.50
CA VAL A 75 -13.22 4.16 37.06
C VAL A 75 -14.34 3.54 37.89
N LEU A 76 -14.95 2.45 37.42
CA LEU A 76 -16.00 1.74 38.17
C LEU A 76 -15.46 1.15 39.47
N GLU A 77 -14.26 0.57 39.47
CA GLU A 77 -13.56 0.11 40.68
C GLU A 77 -13.32 1.27 41.67
N CYS A 78 -12.89 2.43 41.17
CA CYS A 78 -12.66 3.61 42.00
C CYS A 78 -13.96 4.17 42.62
N ILE A 79 -15.09 4.03 41.95
CA ILE A 79 -16.41 4.38 42.48
C ILE A 79 -16.86 3.37 43.54
N ALA A 80 -16.61 2.07 43.31
CA ALA A 80 -17.00 0.98 44.21
C ALA A 80 -16.13 0.86 45.47
N GLU A 81 -14.90 1.39 45.47
CA GLU A 81 -14.00 1.43 46.64
C GLU A 81 -14.61 2.24 47.81
N GLN A 82 -15.23 1.54 48.77
CA GLN A 82 -15.72 2.12 50.02
C GLN A 82 -14.54 2.54 50.92
N GLY A 83 -14.57 3.77 51.45
CA GLY A 83 -13.53 4.32 52.34
C GLY A 83 -12.44 5.17 51.65
N SER A 84 -12.48 5.32 50.33
CA SER A 84 -11.53 6.15 49.58
C SER A 84 -11.80 7.65 49.78
N THR A 85 -10.76 8.41 50.13
CA THR A 85 -10.86 9.88 50.32
C THR A 85 -10.94 10.59 48.96
N GLY A 86 -11.58 11.78 48.90
CA GLY A 86 -11.69 12.56 47.66
C GLY A 86 -10.34 12.84 46.99
N GLN A 87 -9.26 12.94 47.78
CA GLN A 87 -7.89 13.14 47.29
C GLN A 87 -7.31 11.88 46.62
N GLN A 88 -7.63 10.67 47.09
CA GLN A 88 -7.22 9.42 46.45
C GLN A 88 -7.94 9.23 45.10
N LYS A 89 -9.25 9.53 45.05
CA LYS A 89 -10.02 9.49 43.80
C LYS A 89 -9.45 10.46 42.76
N ALA A 90 -9.14 11.69 43.16
CA ALA A 90 -8.54 12.69 42.29
C ALA A 90 -7.16 12.28 41.74
N ARG A 91 -6.30 11.66 42.56
CA ARG A 91 -5.03 11.09 42.10
C ARG A 91 -5.22 9.99 41.06
N LYS A 92 -6.09 9.01 41.34
CA LYS A 92 -6.35 7.87 40.44
C LYS A 92 -6.94 8.34 39.10
N SER A 93 -7.84 9.33 39.12
CA SER A 93 -8.34 9.96 37.89
C SER A 93 -7.25 10.68 37.09
N SER A 94 -6.30 11.35 37.77
CA SER A 94 -5.16 11.99 37.12
C SER A 94 -4.21 10.96 36.48
N GLU A 95 -3.98 9.83 37.13
CA GLU A 95 -3.15 8.73 36.61
C GLU A 95 -3.78 8.12 35.35
N ILE A 96 -5.10 7.81 35.38
CA ILE A 96 -5.84 7.31 34.20
C ILE A 96 -5.75 8.29 33.02
N LEU A 97 -5.88 9.59 33.27
CA LEU A 97 -5.78 10.62 32.24
C LEU A 97 -4.35 10.71 31.67
N GLN A 98 -3.34 10.64 32.53
CA GLN A 98 -1.94 10.68 32.13
C GLN A 98 -1.58 9.48 31.25
N ASP A 99 -2.01 8.28 31.65
CA ASP A 99 -1.78 7.05 30.89
C ASP A 99 -2.50 7.06 29.54
N ALA A 100 -3.76 7.52 29.50
CA ALA A 100 -4.50 7.69 28.26
C ALA A 100 -3.81 8.66 27.30
N TRP A 101 -3.29 9.78 27.82
CA TRP A 101 -2.57 10.76 27.02
C TRP A 101 -1.23 10.24 26.50
N GLN A 102 -0.44 9.56 27.35
CA GLN A 102 0.84 8.98 26.95
C GLN A 102 0.66 7.93 25.86
N ASN A 103 -0.29 7.02 26.03
CA ASN A 103 -0.54 5.96 25.05
C ASN A 103 -1.09 6.51 23.73
N SER A 104 -2.05 7.45 23.78
CA SER A 104 -2.56 8.08 22.56
C SER A 104 -1.46 8.81 21.77
N THR A 105 -0.56 9.50 22.49
CA THR A 105 0.58 10.19 21.87
C THR A 105 1.60 9.20 21.29
N ALA A 106 1.85 8.08 21.96
CA ALA A 106 2.73 7.03 21.46
C ALA A 106 2.16 6.39 20.17
N ASN A 107 0.89 6.01 20.19
CA ASN A 107 0.19 5.41 19.04
C ASN A 107 0.16 6.37 17.84
N ALA A 108 -0.08 7.67 18.07
CA ALA A 108 -0.04 8.68 17.02
C ALA A 108 1.35 8.82 16.39
N LYS A 109 2.42 8.76 17.20
CA LYS A 109 3.81 8.80 16.69
C LYS A 109 4.14 7.57 15.86
N GLU A 110 3.75 6.38 16.31
CA GLU A 110 3.98 5.14 15.57
C GLU A 110 3.23 5.16 14.22
N LEU A 111 1.95 5.54 14.22
CA LEU A 111 1.17 5.66 12.97
C LEU A 111 1.81 6.67 12.00
N ALA A 112 2.28 7.81 12.49
CA ALA A 112 2.97 8.80 11.66
C ALA A 112 4.27 8.23 11.06
N GLN A 113 5.03 7.45 11.83
CA GLN A 113 6.24 6.77 11.36
C GLN A 113 5.91 5.70 10.32
N VAL A 114 4.91 4.86 10.56
CA VAL A 114 4.47 3.82 9.61
C VAL A 114 3.99 4.46 8.31
N LEU A 115 3.18 5.51 8.36
CA LEU A 115 2.70 6.21 7.17
C LEU A 115 3.87 6.82 6.38
N THR A 116 4.77 7.53 7.06
CA THR A 116 5.93 8.18 6.42
C THR A 116 6.84 7.14 5.78
N ARG A 117 7.13 6.04 6.48
CA ARG A 117 7.92 4.94 5.96
C ARG A 117 7.23 4.27 4.77
N SER A 118 5.94 3.98 4.87
CA SER A 118 5.15 3.32 3.81
C SER A 118 5.14 4.16 2.53
N ASN A 119 4.94 5.48 2.65
CA ASN A 119 5.00 6.38 1.50
C ASN A 119 6.39 6.36 0.86
N ARG A 120 7.45 6.46 1.68
CA ARG A 120 8.82 6.42 1.18
C ARG A 120 9.14 5.12 0.45
N GLU A 121 8.79 3.98 1.05
CA GLU A 121 9.02 2.64 0.49
C GLU A 121 8.27 2.48 -0.84
N ALA A 122 7.00 2.89 -0.91
CA ALA A 122 6.22 2.89 -2.14
C ALA A 122 6.85 3.76 -3.24
N PHE A 123 7.31 4.96 -2.91
CA PHE A 123 8.00 5.84 -3.85
C PHE A 123 9.34 5.26 -4.33
N GLU A 124 10.10 4.63 -3.45
CA GLU A 124 11.37 3.97 -3.79
C GLU A 124 11.14 2.82 -4.78
N ILE A 125 10.13 1.96 -4.53
CA ILE A 125 9.73 0.86 -5.42
C ILE A 125 9.34 1.39 -6.81
N LEU A 126 8.44 2.39 -6.86
CA LEU A 126 7.95 2.95 -8.12
C LEU A 126 9.08 3.64 -8.91
N ASN A 127 9.93 4.42 -8.24
CA ASN A 127 11.06 5.08 -8.89
C ASN A 127 12.09 4.08 -9.43
N ALA A 128 12.41 3.04 -8.66
CA ALA A 128 13.31 1.98 -9.12
C ALA A 128 12.72 1.32 -10.37
N ARG A 129 11.44 0.93 -10.32
CA ARG A 129 10.78 0.28 -11.45
C ARG A 129 10.67 1.18 -12.68
N MET A 130 10.45 2.48 -12.50
CA MET A 130 10.43 3.44 -13.60
C MET A 130 11.79 3.53 -14.31
N LYS A 131 12.89 3.60 -13.55
CA LYS A 131 14.26 3.64 -14.10
C LYS A 131 14.61 2.35 -14.82
N GLU A 132 14.29 1.20 -14.22
CA GLU A 132 14.50 -0.11 -14.85
C GLU A 132 13.68 -0.26 -16.12
N SER A 133 12.40 0.15 -16.11
CA SER A 133 11.53 0.12 -17.29
C SER A 133 12.10 0.95 -18.43
N ALA A 134 12.70 2.12 -18.14
CA ALA A 134 13.34 2.94 -19.17
C ALA A 134 14.53 2.22 -19.82
N SER A 135 15.34 1.48 -19.06
CA SER A 135 16.43 0.66 -19.61
C SER A 135 15.90 -0.56 -20.38
N GLU A 136 14.85 -1.22 -19.89
CA GLU A 136 14.29 -2.40 -20.54
C GLU A 136 13.60 -2.05 -21.86
N LEU A 137 12.88 -0.92 -21.93
CA LEU A 137 12.31 -0.42 -23.18
C LEU A 137 13.39 -0.15 -24.23
N GLN A 138 14.57 0.31 -23.80
CA GLN A 138 15.71 0.43 -24.68
C GLN A 138 16.16 -0.95 -25.19
N ASP A 139 16.20 -1.98 -24.35
CA ASP A 139 16.64 -3.32 -24.75
C ASP A 139 15.60 -4.13 -25.55
N ILE A 140 14.34 -3.71 -25.48
CA ILE A 140 13.20 -4.30 -26.19
C ILE A 140 13.09 -3.76 -27.62
N VAL A 141 13.45 -2.48 -27.85
CA VAL A 141 13.35 -1.83 -29.17
C VAL A 141 14.69 -1.96 -29.92
N PRO A 142 14.71 -2.59 -31.12
CA PRO A 142 15.94 -2.77 -31.89
C PRO A 142 16.49 -1.42 -32.39
N ALA A 143 17.81 -1.35 -32.56
CA ALA A 143 18.52 -0.09 -32.84
C ALA A 143 18.13 0.54 -34.20
N GLU A 144 17.66 -0.27 -35.16
CA GLU A 144 17.21 0.19 -36.47
C GLU A 144 15.92 1.03 -36.37
N LEU A 145 14.98 0.64 -35.50
CA LEU A 145 13.72 1.36 -35.26
C LEU A 145 13.90 2.63 -34.43
N ARG A 146 15.00 2.77 -33.68
CA ARG A 146 15.31 3.99 -32.91
C ARG A 146 15.79 5.14 -33.80
N ARG A 147 16.38 4.85 -34.96
CA ARG A 147 16.95 5.85 -35.88
C ARG A 147 15.92 6.50 -36.81
N THR A 148 14.81 5.84 -37.10
CA THR A 148 13.77 6.34 -38.00
C THR A 148 12.87 7.40 -37.35
N SER A 149 12.79 7.44 -36.02
CA SER A 149 11.97 8.42 -35.29
C SER A 149 12.65 9.78 -35.09
N GLY A 150 13.94 9.92 -35.40
CA GLY A 150 14.71 11.19 -35.33
C GLY A 150 14.84 11.94 -36.66
N LYS A 151 14.21 11.45 -37.73
CA LYS A 151 14.10 12.13 -39.03
C LYS A 151 12.63 12.30 -39.42
N ARG A 152 11.91 13.15 -38.69
CA ARG A 152 10.75 13.89 -39.17
C ARG A 152 10.71 15.24 -38.50
#